data_AF-A0A7X3MLM5-F1
#
_entry.id   AF-A0A7X3MLM5-F1
#
_cell.length_a   1.000
_cell.length_b   1.000
_cell.length_c   1.000
_cell.angle_alpha   90.00
_cell.angle_beta   90.00
_cell.angle_gamma   90.00
#
_symmetry.space_group_name_H-M   'P 1'
#
loop_
_entity.id
_entity.type
_entity.pdbx_description
1 polymer ?
#
loop_
_entity_poly.entity_id
_entity_poly.type
_entity_poly.pdbx_seq_one_letter_code
_entity_poly.pdbx_strand_id
1 'polypeptide(L)'
;MRRYQGDWHLEKRILFPERVFLESKDEKALKDELRQCQRIVEQKASLIQIGNQDEAFLRGLCGKEKHLKMSRGVIQKGDTRVTEGPLKGNENRIGKIDRHRRLARLDFFGHELGNVWAGLEIFEKN
;
A
#
# COMPACT_ATOMS: atom_id res chain seq x y z
N MET A 1 -9.91 11.45 -1.50
CA MET A 1 -10.30 12.87 -1.67
C MET A 1 -9.37 13.49 -2.68
N ARG A 2 -9.84 13.75 -3.90
CA ARG A 2 -9.12 14.49 -4.94
C ARG A 2 -9.98 15.68 -5.33
N ARG A 3 -9.37 16.84 -5.55
CA ARG A 3 -10.10 18.03 -5.99
C ARG A 3 -10.04 18.14 -7.51
N TYR A 4 -11.19 18.20 -8.15
CA TYR A 4 -11.33 18.51 -9.57
C TYR A 4 -12.72 19.10 -9.81
N GLN A 5 -12.89 19.88 -10.87
CA GLN A 5 -14.15 20.58 -11.17
C GLN A 5 -14.71 21.43 -10.02
N GLY A 6 -13.84 21.95 -9.14
CA GLY A 6 -14.23 22.78 -7.99
C GLY A 6 -14.49 21.99 -6.70
N ASP A 7 -14.84 20.70 -6.81
CA ASP A 7 -15.33 19.88 -5.71
C ASP A 7 -14.36 18.79 -5.26
N TRP A 8 -14.59 18.28 -4.04
CA TRP A 8 -13.87 17.15 -3.47
C TRP A 8 -14.58 15.84 -3.76
N HIS A 9 -13.86 14.91 -4.38
CA HIS A 9 -14.42 13.60 -4.73
C HIS A 9 -13.68 12.48 -3.99
N LEU A 10 -14.46 11.52 -3.49
CA LEU A 10 -13.93 10.26 -3.00
C LEU A 10 -13.65 9.34 -4.20
N GLU A 11 -12.38 9.09 -4.45
CA GLU A 11 -11.95 8.13 -5.48
C GLU A 11 -11.46 6.84 -4.83
N LYS A 12 -11.77 5.71 -5.46
CA LYS A 12 -11.13 4.42 -5.21
C LYS A 12 -10.10 4.15 -6.31
N ARG A 13 -8.96 3.58 -5.94
CA ARG A 13 -7.87 3.24 -6.87
C ARG A 13 -7.30 1.88 -6.54
N ILE A 14 -6.82 1.18 -7.56
CA ILE A 14 -6.04 -0.04 -7.39
C ILE A 14 -4.69 0.34 -6.79
N LEU A 15 -4.37 -0.23 -5.62
CA LEU A 15 -3.15 0.09 -4.88
C LEU A 15 -1.90 -0.54 -5.52
N PHE A 16 -2.06 -1.75 -6.06
CA PHE A 16 -1.02 -2.52 -6.73
C PHE A 16 -1.49 -2.90 -8.14
N PRO A 17 -1.36 -1.99 -9.13
CA PRO A 17 -1.67 -2.31 -10.52
C PRO A 17 -0.84 -3.52 -10.99
N GLU A 18 -1.45 -4.37 -11.82
CA GLU A 18 -0.78 -5.53 -12.46
C GLU A 18 -0.27 -6.60 -11.48
N ARG A 19 -0.67 -6.55 -10.21
CA ARG A 19 -0.29 -7.55 -9.20
C ARG A 19 -1.52 -8.21 -8.61
N VAL A 20 -1.39 -9.51 -8.36
CA VAL A 20 -2.38 -10.30 -7.63
C VAL A 20 -1.70 -10.86 -6.39
N PHE A 21 -2.37 -10.73 -5.25
CA PHE A 21 -1.90 -11.30 -3.99
C PHE A 21 -2.58 -12.65 -3.78
N LEU A 22 -1.78 -13.67 -3.52
CA LEU A 22 -2.22 -15.03 -3.27
C LEU A 22 -1.89 -15.41 -1.83
N GLU A 23 -2.82 -16.07 -1.16
CA GLU A 23 -2.67 -16.54 0.22
C GLU A 23 -3.02 -18.03 0.25
N SER A 24 -2.13 -18.85 0.80
CA SER A 24 -2.35 -20.28 0.99
C SER A 24 -1.79 -20.72 2.33
N LYS A 25 -2.43 -21.72 2.94
CA LYS A 25 -1.90 -22.42 4.12
C LYS A 25 -0.86 -23.47 3.74
N ASP A 26 -0.82 -23.88 2.47
CA ASP A 26 0.12 -24.82 1.91
C ASP A 26 0.86 -24.14 0.74
N GLU A 27 2.11 -23.77 1.01
CA GLU A 27 2.99 -23.14 0.02
C GLU A 27 3.32 -24.06 -1.14
N LYS A 28 3.47 -25.37 -0.88
CA LYS A 28 3.84 -26.34 -1.90
C LYS A 28 2.68 -26.54 -2.87
N ALA A 29 1.48 -26.76 -2.35
CA ALA A 29 0.28 -26.88 -3.17
C ALA A 29 0.07 -25.63 -4.04
N LEU A 30 0.24 -24.43 -3.47
CA LEU A 30 0.11 -23.18 -4.23
C LEU A 30 1.14 -23.10 -5.38
N LYS A 31 2.40 -23.47 -5.13
CA LYS A 31 3.43 -23.50 -6.17
C LYS A 31 3.13 -24.52 -7.26
N ASP A 32 2.61 -25.69 -6.90
CA ASP A 32 2.29 -26.75 -7.85
C ASP A 32 1.10 -26.34 -8.76
N GLU A 33 0.05 -25.75 -8.19
CA GLU A 33 -1.10 -25.21 -8.94
C GLU A 33 -0.68 -24.08 -9.90
N LEU A 34 0.20 -23.17 -9.43
CA LEU A 34 0.71 -22.08 -10.26
C LEU A 34 1.57 -22.59 -11.43
N ARG A 35 2.33 -23.67 -11.24
CA ARG A 35 3.10 -24.33 -12.32
C ARG A 35 2.19 -24.97 -13.36
N GLN A 36 1.09 -25.59 -12.94
CA GLN A 36 0.12 -26.21 -13.85
C GLN A 36 -0.62 -25.18 -14.69
N CYS A 37 -0.82 -23.97 -14.16
CA CYS A 37 -1.34 -22.82 -14.88
C CYS A 37 -0.31 -22.22 -15.88
N GLN A 38 0.41 -23.05 -16.66
CA GLN A 38 1.58 -22.75 -17.52
C GLN A 38 1.58 -21.38 -18.24
N ARG A 39 0.41 -20.84 -18.60
CA ARG A 39 0.24 -19.51 -19.20
C ARG A 39 0.64 -18.33 -18.29
N ILE A 40 0.61 -18.49 -16.96
CA ILE A 40 0.97 -17.44 -15.98
C ILE A 40 2.48 -17.36 -15.81
N VAL A 41 3.19 -18.50 -15.89
CA VAL A 41 4.63 -18.60 -15.58
C VAL A 41 5.50 -18.25 -16.79
N GLU A 42 5.05 -18.52 -18.02
CA GLU A 42 5.78 -18.13 -19.24
C GLU A 42 5.80 -16.61 -19.48
N GLN A 43 4.89 -15.84 -18.88
CA GLN A 43 4.82 -14.38 -19.02
C GLN A 43 5.50 -13.63 -17.88
N LYS A 44 6.81 -13.80 -17.65
CA LYS A 44 7.62 -12.90 -16.77
C LYS A 44 7.06 -12.61 -15.36
N ALA A 45 6.05 -13.34 -14.89
CA ALA A 45 5.43 -13.12 -13.60
C ALA A 45 6.36 -13.72 -12.56
N SER A 46 7.28 -12.90 -12.04
CA SER A 46 8.09 -13.30 -10.91
C SER A 46 7.17 -13.52 -9.71
N LEU A 47 7.11 -14.75 -9.21
CA LEU A 47 6.48 -15.04 -7.93
C LEU A 47 7.35 -14.40 -6.85
N ILE A 48 6.84 -13.31 -6.28
CA ILE A 48 7.50 -12.59 -5.19
C ILE A 48 6.94 -13.12 -3.89
N GLN A 49 7.79 -13.75 -3.08
CA GLN A 49 7.42 -14.10 -1.72
C GLN A 49 7.40 -12.84 -0.86
N ILE A 50 6.29 -12.61 -0.16
CA ILE A 50 6.14 -11.48 0.74
C ILE A 50 6.71 -11.89 2.09
N GLY A 51 7.69 -11.14 2.60
CA GLY A 51 8.25 -11.38 3.93
C GLY A 51 7.26 -11.01 5.04
N ASN A 52 7.37 -11.68 6.19
CA ASN A 52 6.43 -11.55 7.32
C ASN A 52 6.19 -10.09 7.75
N GLN A 53 7.22 -9.23 7.71
CA GLN A 53 7.08 -7.82 8.10
C GLN A 53 6.22 -7.01 7.12
N ASP A 54 6.39 -7.24 5.82
CA ASP A 54 5.60 -6.57 4.79
C ASP A 54 4.20 -7.17 4.72
N GLU A 55 4.04 -8.47 4.95
CA GLU A 55 2.74 -9.11 5.08
C GLU A 55 1.93 -8.50 6.24
N ALA A 56 2.51 -8.44 7.45
CA ALA A 56 1.86 -7.86 8.61
C ALA A 56 1.49 -6.39 8.36
N PHE A 57 2.38 -5.64 7.70
CA PHE A 57 2.11 -4.26 7.31
C PHE A 57 0.94 -4.15 6.31
N LEU A 58 0.92 -4.95 5.26
CA LEU A 58 -0.17 -5.00 4.27
C LEU A 58 -1.52 -5.33 4.91
N ARG A 59 -1.54 -6.31 5.83
CA ARG A 59 -2.76 -6.68 6.57
C ARG A 59 -3.25 -5.55 7.46
N GLY A 60 -2.34 -4.84 8.13
CA GLY A 60 -2.68 -3.66 8.94
C GLY A 60 -3.25 -2.52 8.10
N LEU A 61 -2.65 -2.27 6.94
CA LEU A 61 -3.03 -1.19 6.03
C LEU A 61 -4.42 -1.38 5.39
N CYS A 62 -4.67 -2.58 4.88
CA CYS A 62 -5.85 -2.86 4.07
C CYS A 62 -7.03 -3.39 4.92
N GLY A 63 -6.74 -3.87 6.14
CA GLY A 63 -7.73 -4.47 7.03
C GLY A 63 -8.49 -5.65 6.40
N LYS A 64 -9.60 -6.04 7.04
CA LYS A 64 -10.45 -7.15 6.56
C LYS A 64 -11.14 -6.83 5.22
N GLU A 65 -11.44 -5.55 4.99
CA GLU A 65 -12.12 -5.08 3.78
C GLU A 65 -11.18 -5.05 2.55
N LYS A 66 -9.88 -5.32 2.74
CA LYS A 66 -8.85 -5.21 1.70
C LYS A 66 -8.81 -3.82 1.02
N HIS A 67 -9.17 -2.78 1.78
CA HIS A 67 -9.25 -1.40 1.31
C HIS A 67 -8.43 -0.48 2.23
N LEU A 68 -7.50 0.26 1.63
CA LEU A 68 -6.72 1.27 2.33
C LEU A 68 -7.53 2.57 2.44
N LYS A 69 -7.88 2.96 3.67
CA LYS A 69 -8.61 4.21 3.97
C LYS A 69 -7.66 5.40 4.07
N MET A 70 -8.21 6.61 3.97
CA MET A 70 -7.44 7.86 4.12
C MET A 70 -6.88 7.95 5.55
N SER A 71 -5.60 8.31 5.67
CA SER A 71 -4.98 8.68 6.94
C SER A 71 -4.85 10.20 7.07
N ARG A 72 -4.69 10.69 8.29
CA ARG A 72 -4.54 12.12 8.59
C ARG A 72 -3.41 12.34 9.58
N GLY A 73 -2.70 13.44 9.44
CA GLY A 73 -1.59 13.76 10.30
C GLY A 73 -1.10 15.20 10.16
N VAL A 74 0.01 15.46 10.84
CA VAL A 74 0.68 16.77 10.89
C VAL A 74 2.15 16.61 10.57
N ILE A 75 2.78 17.70 10.17
CA ILE A 75 4.24 17.80 10.11
C ILE A 75 4.67 18.85 11.13
N GLN A 76 5.47 18.46 12.12
CA GLN A 76 5.97 19.35 13.16
C GLN A 76 7.49 19.30 13.18
N LYS A 77 8.16 20.44 13.00
CA LYS A 77 9.63 20.53 12.97
C LYS A 77 10.30 19.62 11.94
N GLY A 78 9.59 19.32 10.84
CA GLY A 78 10.04 18.40 9.80
C GLY A 78 9.63 16.94 10.01
N ASP A 79 9.17 16.56 11.20
CA ASP A 79 8.75 15.20 11.50
C ASP A 79 7.28 14.99 11.15
N THR A 80 7.01 13.91 10.40
CA THR A 80 5.64 13.50 10.08
C THR A 80 5.06 12.69 11.24
N ARG A 81 3.90 13.09 11.74
CA ARG A 81 3.13 12.36 12.74
C ARG A 81 1.73 12.06 12.23
N VAL A 82 1.39 10.79 12.07
CA VAL A 82 0.04 10.38 11.66
C VAL A 82 -0.81 10.21 12.92
N THR A 83 -1.96 10.89 12.94
CA THR A 83 -2.85 10.92 14.11
C THR A 83 -4.02 9.94 13.94
N GLU A 84 -4.43 9.68 12.71
CA GLU A 84 -5.61 8.88 12.35
C GLU A 84 -5.38 8.02 11.11
N GLY A 85 -6.07 6.88 11.04
CA GLY A 85 -6.10 6.02 9.86
C GLY A 85 -5.00 4.94 9.82
N PRO A 86 -4.96 4.13 8.75
CA PRO A 86 -4.10 2.95 8.65
C PRO A 86 -2.59 3.24 8.66
N LEU A 87 -2.16 4.47 8.38
CA LEU A 87 -0.74 4.85 8.43
C LEU A 87 -0.25 5.18 9.84
N LYS A 88 -1.13 5.27 10.84
CA LYS A 88 -0.75 5.57 12.22
C LYS A 88 0.19 4.51 12.77
N GLY A 89 1.35 4.92 13.30
CA GLY A 89 2.38 4.01 13.81
C GLY A 89 3.26 3.37 12.73
N ASN A 90 3.08 3.75 11.46
CA ASN A 90 3.90 3.29 10.33
C ASN A 90 4.58 4.47 9.60
N GLU A 91 4.83 5.58 10.31
CA GLU A 91 5.44 6.80 9.75
C GLU A 91 6.85 6.55 9.19
N ASN A 92 7.58 5.59 9.78
CA ASN A 92 8.89 5.15 9.31
C ASN A 92 8.86 4.53 7.90
N ARG A 93 7.70 4.13 7.40
CA ARG A 93 7.51 3.60 6.04
C ARG A 93 7.10 4.68 5.03
N ILE A 94 6.87 5.92 5.47
CA ILE A 94 6.51 7.03 4.60
C ILE A 94 7.79 7.63 4.01
N GLY A 95 8.06 7.34 2.74
CA GLY A 95 9.25 7.83 2.05
C GLY A 95 9.08 9.21 1.41
N LYS A 96 7.89 9.53 0.88
CA LYS A 96 7.61 10.85 0.27
C LYS A 96 6.16 11.25 0.50
N ILE A 97 5.91 12.52 0.76
CA ILE A 97 4.55 13.07 0.90
C ILE A 97 4.28 14.09 -0.19
N ASP A 98 3.18 13.91 -0.91
CA ASP A 98 2.58 14.89 -1.81
C ASP A 98 1.31 15.45 -1.15
N ARG A 99 1.45 16.60 -0.48
CA ARG A 99 0.37 17.22 0.29
C ARG A 99 -0.74 17.79 -0.60
N HIS A 100 -0.39 18.24 -1.81
CA HIS A 100 -1.38 18.78 -2.74
C HIS A 100 -2.32 17.68 -3.25
N ARG A 101 -1.77 16.48 -3.48
CA ARG A 101 -2.55 15.29 -3.87
C ARG A 101 -3.11 14.51 -2.68
N ARG A 102 -2.69 14.84 -1.45
CA ARG A 102 -3.01 14.12 -0.21
C ARG A 102 -2.60 12.65 -0.28
N LEU A 103 -1.37 12.40 -0.75
CA LEU A 103 -0.81 11.07 -0.92
C LEU A 103 0.55 10.95 -0.23
N ALA A 104 0.81 9.76 0.32
CA ALA A 104 2.11 9.34 0.84
C ALA A 104 2.60 8.12 0.06
N ARG A 105 3.85 8.17 -0.39
CA ARG A 105 4.56 7.02 -0.96
C ARG A 105 5.05 6.15 0.18
N LEU A 106 4.58 4.92 0.24
CA LEU A 106 5.00 3.92 1.21
C LEU A 106 6.11 3.05 0.62
N ASP A 107 7.13 2.82 1.42
CA ASP A 107 8.25 1.95 1.09
C ASP A 107 8.09 0.61 1.84
N PHE A 108 8.20 -0.48 1.08
CA PHE A 108 8.23 -1.85 1.60
C PHE A 108 9.67 -2.33 1.72
N PHE A 109 9.92 -3.28 2.62
CA PHE A 109 11.27 -3.83 2.78
C PHE A 109 11.66 -4.72 1.59
N GLY A 110 10.69 -5.45 1.03
CA GLY A 110 10.87 -6.18 -0.21
C GLY A 110 10.94 -5.22 -1.40
N HIS A 111 12.13 -4.95 -1.92
CA HIS A 111 12.33 -4.09 -3.09
C HIS A 111 11.48 -4.49 -4.30
N GLU A 112 11.17 -5.79 -4.43
CA GLU A 112 10.35 -6.33 -5.52
C GLU A 112 8.86 -5.98 -5.40
N LEU A 113 8.36 -5.67 -4.19
CA LEU A 113 7.00 -5.15 -3.98
C LEU A 113 6.82 -3.73 -4.55
N GLY A 114 7.93 -3.00 -4.74
CA GLY A 114 7.93 -1.62 -5.19
C GLY A 114 7.40 -0.67 -4.12
N ASN A 115 6.87 0.48 -4.55
CA ASN A 115 6.22 1.45 -3.68
C ASN A 115 4.75 1.62 -4.06
N VAL A 116 3.95 2.08 -3.11
CA VAL A 116 2.53 2.41 -3.35
C VAL A 116 2.19 3.80 -2.82
N TRP A 117 1.17 4.40 -3.43
CA TRP A 117 0.63 5.68 -2.98
C TRP A 117 -0.61 5.45 -2.13
N ALA A 118 -0.48 5.75 -0.83
CA ALA A 118 -1.57 5.71 0.14
C ALA A 118 -2.15 7.10 0.38
N GLY A 119 -3.42 7.17 0.77
CA GLY A 119 -4.06 8.43 1.13
C GLY A 119 -3.52 8.98 2.46
N LEU A 120 -2.96 10.18 2.44
CA LEU A 120 -2.53 10.92 3.63
C LEU A 120 -2.82 12.40 3.48
N GLU A 121 -3.70 12.93 4.32
CA GLU A 121 -3.90 14.37 4.48
C GLU A 121 -2.99 14.91 5.59
N ILE A 122 -2.11 15.84 5.23
CA ILE A 122 -1.39 16.67 6.20
C ILE A 122 -2.19 17.96 6.38
N PHE A 123 -2.87 18.08 7.53
CA PHE A 123 -3.76 19.23 7.79
C PHE A 123 -3.06 20.38 8.54
N GLU A 124 -1.89 20.14 9.11
CA GLU A 124 -1.07 21.16 9.77
C GLU A 124 0.41 20.95 9.44
N LYS A 125 1.14 22.05 9.20
CA LYS A 125 2.60 22.01 8.97
C LYS A 125 3.27 23.22 9.61
N ASN A 126 4.02 22.99 10.69
CA ASN A 126 4.74 24.01 11.47
C ASN A 126 6.22 23.63 11.62
#